data_AF-A0A358HT12-F1
#
_entry.id   AF-A0A358HT12-F1
#
_cell.length_a   1.000
_cell.length_b   1.000
_cell.length_c   1.000
_cell.angle_alpha   90.00
_cell.angle_beta   90.00
_cell.angle_gamma   90.00
#
_symmetry.space_group_name_H-M   'P 1'
#
loop_
_entity.id
_entity.type
_entity.pdbx_description
1 polymer ?
#
loop_
_entity_poly.entity_id
_entity_poly.type
_entity_poly.pdbx_seq_one_letter_code
_entity_poly.pdbx_strand_id
1 'polypeptide(L)'
;TARMAANRASLRHHRDIQNALKMLEDGIAAGDIADKADLDFHMTIARASGNEIFVTILTSLHDVMSKSMMVALNITRGGSKERAQKVLNEHRQIYDAIVGGDGDSAELLMRYHLHQARQRVTDHARDM
;
A
#
# COMPACT_ATOMS: atom_id res chain seq x y z
N THR A 1 12.20 1.14 -1.77
CA THR A 1 11.93 1.02 -0.31
C THR A 1 11.42 -0.35 0.07
N ALA A 2 10.47 -0.93 -0.65
CA ALA A 2 10.04 -2.32 -0.46
C ALA A 2 11.19 -3.34 -0.52
N ARG A 3 12.11 -3.25 -1.51
CA ARG A 3 13.36 -4.06 -1.54
C ARG A 3 14.15 -4.00 -0.23
N MET A 4 14.39 -2.79 0.26
CA MET A 4 15.15 -2.60 1.49
C MET A 4 14.40 -3.13 2.70
N ALA A 5 13.06 -3.03 2.72
CA ALA A 5 12.25 -3.65 3.75
C ALA A 5 12.41 -5.17 3.73
N ALA A 6 12.31 -5.82 2.56
CA ALA A 6 12.56 -7.27 2.43
C ALA A 6 13.95 -7.67 2.96
N ASN A 7 14.97 -6.85 2.70
CA ASN A 7 16.35 -7.15 3.10
C ASN A 7 16.67 -6.84 4.58
N ARG A 8 15.87 -6.01 5.25
CA ARG A 8 16.21 -5.42 6.57
C ARG A 8 15.12 -5.61 7.63
N ALA A 9 13.94 -6.09 7.25
CA ALA A 9 12.83 -6.23 8.17
C ALA A 9 13.16 -7.21 9.30
N SER A 10 12.85 -6.80 10.53
CA SER A 10 12.90 -7.67 11.69
C SER A 10 11.57 -8.42 11.84
N LEU A 11 11.52 -9.42 12.71
CA LEU A 11 10.26 -10.08 13.09
C LEU A 11 9.23 -9.11 13.68
N ARG A 12 9.67 -7.98 14.25
CA ARG A 12 8.76 -6.91 14.68
C ARG A 12 8.18 -6.19 13.45
N HIS A 13 9.02 -5.82 12.48
CA HIS A 13 8.57 -5.18 11.24
C HIS A 13 7.57 -6.06 10.48
N HIS A 14 7.80 -7.37 10.38
CA HIS A 14 6.86 -8.29 9.74
C HIS A 14 5.48 -8.27 10.42
N ARG A 15 5.44 -8.27 11.75
CA ARG A 15 4.20 -8.17 12.52
C ARG A 15 3.50 -6.83 12.31
N ASP A 16 4.25 -5.74 12.30
CA ASP A 16 3.68 -4.40 12.09
C ASP A 16 3.05 -4.27 10.69
N ILE A 17 3.73 -4.77 9.65
CA ILE A 17 3.20 -4.76 8.27
C ILE A 17 1.98 -5.68 8.16
N GLN A 18 2.02 -6.88 8.78
CA GLN A 18 0.90 -7.81 8.78
C GLN A 18 -0.35 -7.22 9.44
N ASN A 19 -0.18 -6.54 10.58
CA ASN A 19 -1.28 -5.90 11.29
C ASN A 19 -1.90 -4.79 10.44
N ALA A 20 -1.09 -3.95 9.79
CA ALA A 20 -1.59 -2.91 8.89
C ALA A 20 -2.35 -3.51 7.69
N LEU A 21 -1.83 -4.57 7.08
CA LEU A 21 -2.51 -5.30 6.01
C LEU A 21 -3.87 -5.85 6.48
N LYS A 22 -3.92 -6.45 7.66
CA LYS A 22 -5.17 -6.98 8.23
C LYS A 22 -6.21 -5.87 8.45
N MET A 23 -5.79 -4.72 8.97
CA MET A 23 -6.69 -3.58 9.17
C MET A 23 -7.26 -3.07 7.84
N LEU A 24 -6.45 -3.07 6.77
CA LEU A 24 -6.89 -2.72 5.42
C LEU A 24 -7.91 -3.73 4.88
N GLU A 25 -7.64 -5.04 5.05
CA GLU A 25 -8.56 -6.12 4.66
C GLU A 25 -9.91 -6.01 5.37
N ASP A 26 -9.88 -5.86 6.70
CA ASP A 26 -11.07 -5.77 7.54
C ASP A 26 -11.89 -4.51 7.18
N GLY A 27 -11.24 -3.37 6.93
CA GLY A 27 -11.90 -2.12 6.51
C GLY A 27 -12.57 -2.24 5.13
N ILE A 28 -11.88 -2.84 4.15
CA ILE A 28 -12.46 -3.07 2.82
C ILE A 28 -13.64 -4.06 2.90
N ALA A 29 -13.54 -5.10 3.72
CA ALA A 29 -14.63 -6.07 3.92
C ALA A 29 -15.86 -5.44 4.59
N ALA A 30 -15.66 -4.51 5.52
CA ALA A 30 -16.72 -3.72 6.15
C ALA A 30 -17.36 -2.68 5.21
N GLY A 31 -16.73 -2.39 4.06
CA GLY A 31 -17.17 -1.35 3.13
C GLY A 31 -16.73 0.06 3.52
N ASP A 32 -15.83 0.18 4.51
CA ASP A 32 -15.30 1.45 4.97
C ASP A 32 -14.29 2.06 3.98
N ILE A 33 -14.04 3.36 4.12
CA ILE A 33 -12.94 4.02 3.44
C ILE A 33 -11.67 3.66 4.23
N ALA A 34 -10.89 2.72 3.69
CA ALA A 34 -9.70 2.17 4.35
C ALA A 34 -8.40 2.96 4.01
N ASP A 35 -8.51 4.25 3.71
CA ASP A 35 -7.39 5.12 3.30
C ASP A 35 -6.32 5.27 4.37
N LYS A 36 -6.74 5.39 5.63
CA LYS A 36 -5.81 5.40 6.76
C LYS A 36 -5.05 4.08 6.90
N ALA A 37 -5.74 2.94 6.73
CA ALA A 37 -5.13 1.62 6.84
C ALA A 37 -4.16 1.34 5.67
N ASP A 38 -4.53 1.78 4.46
CA ASP A 38 -3.67 1.76 3.25
C ASP A 38 -2.39 2.57 3.51
N LEU A 39 -2.52 3.79 4.02
CA LEU A 39 -1.37 4.62 4.36
C LEU A 39 -0.49 4.01 5.46
N ASP A 40 -1.09 3.47 6.51
CA ASP A 40 -0.36 2.80 7.59
C ASP A 40 0.43 1.58 7.07
N PHE A 41 -0.10 0.84 6.10
CA PHE A 41 0.63 -0.23 5.42
C PHE A 41 1.89 0.30 4.71
N HIS A 42 1.77 1.37 3.92
CA HIS A 42 2.93 1.96 3.26
C HIS A 42 3.97 2.53 4.25
N MET A 43 3.51 3.12 5.36
CA MET A 43 4.37 3.67 6.41
C MET A 43 5.14 2.58 7.16
N THR A 44 4.52 1.44 7.46
CA THR A 44 5.20 0.31 8.10
C THR A 44 6.29 -0.28 7.21
N ILE A 45 6.06 -0.39 5.89
CA ILE A 45 7.09 -0.80 4.92
C ILE A 45 8.23 0.22 4.87
N ALA A 46 7.92 1.53 4.87
CA ALA A 46 8.94 2.57 4.85
C ALA A 46 9.84 2.51 6.08
N ARG A 47 9.25 2.36 7.28
CA ARG A 47 10.01 2.17 8.53
C ARG A 47 10.84 0.89 8.50
N ALA A 48 10.27 -0.22 8.03
CA ALA A 48 10.97 -1.50 7.91
C ALA A 48 12.19 -1.44 6.97
N SER A 49 12.19 -0.52 6.00
CA SER A 49 13.32 -0.32 5.08
C SER A 49 14.56 0.32 5.73
N GLY A 50 14.41 0.90 6.93
CA GLY A 50 15.48 1.63 7.63
C GLY A 50 15.95 2.88 6.88
N ASN A 51 15.13 3.42 5.98
CA ASN A 51 15.42 4.66 5.26
C ASN A 51 14.65 5.82 5.90
N GLU A 52 15.25 6.42 6.94
CA GLU A 52 14.68 7.54 7.71
C GLU A 52 14.37 8.77 6.85
N ILE A 53 15.16 9.02 5.80
CA ILE A 53 14.89 10.10 4.84
C ILE A 53 13.56 9.83 4.13
N PHE A 54 13.33 8.59 3.70
CA PHE A 54 12.08 8.23 3.02
C PHE A 54 10.88 8.28 3.96
N VAL A 55 11.03 7.87 5.22
CA VAL A 55 9.99 8.03 6.25
C VAL A 55 9.65 9.51 6.46
N THR A 56 10.67 10.38 6.52
CA THR A 56 10.49 11.82 6.67
C THR A 56 9.74 12.42 5.49
N ILE A 57 10.14 12.08 4.26
CA ILE A 57 9.48 12.54 3.03
C ILE A 57 8.01 12.08 3.00
N LEU A 58 7.73 10.81 3.28
CA LEU A 58 6.36 10.29 3.33
C LEU A 58 5.52 10.99 4.39
N THR A 59 6.10 11.27 5.56
CA THR A 59 5.42 11.99 6.64
C THR A 59 5.10 13.42 6.23
N SER A 60 6.01 14.12 5.54
CA SER A 60 5.75 15.47 5.03
C SER A 60 4.72 15.50 3.89
N LEU A 61 4.60 14.41 3.13
CA LEU A 61 3.62 14.27 2.06
C LEU A 61 2.29 13.64 2.53
N HIS A 62 2.16 13.33 3.83
CA HIS A 62 1.05 12.59 4.42
C HIS A 62 -0.33 13.10 3.98
N ASP A 63 -0.55 14.42 4.01
CA ASP A 63 -1.84 15.01 3.66
C ASP A 63 -2.17 14.91 2.16
N VAL A 64 -1.15 15.02 1.31
CA VAL A 64 -1.30 14.87 -0.15
C VAL A 64 -1.51 13.40 -0.50
N MET A 65 -0.79 12.50 0.17
CA MET A 65 -0.91 11.06 0.01
C MET A 65 -2.27 10.56 0.48
N SER A 66 -2.70 10.95 1.68
CA SER A 66 -4.03 10.64 2.22
C SER A 66 -5.13 11.03 1.24
N LYS A 67 -5.09 12.26 0.69
CA LYS A 67 -6.07 12.71 -0.30
C LYS A 67 -6.03 11.89 -1.59
N SER A 68 -4.83 11.60 -2.11
CA SER A 68 -4.67 10.82 -3.34
C SER A 68 -5.10 9.36 -3.17
N MET A 69 -4.79 8.75 -2.02
CA MET A 69 -5.18 7.39 -1.63
C MET A 69 -6.68 7.31 -1.42
N MET A 70 -7.29 8.29 -0.74
CA MET A 70 -8.73 8.40 -0.60
C MET A 70 -9.42 8.44 -1.97
N VAL A 71 -8.92 9.23 -2.92
CA VAL A 71 -9.46 9.28 -4.29
C VAL A 71 -9.31 7.92 -4.98
N ALA A 72 -8.10 7.32 -4.95
CA ALA A 72 -7.85 6.03 -5.58
C ALA A 72 -8.72 4.91 -4.99
N LEU A 73 -8.90 4.88 -3.67
CA LEU A 73 -9.74 3.91 -2.97
C LEU A 73 -11.23 4.14 -3.23
N ASN A 74 -11.69 5.40 -3.25
CA ASN A 74 -13.07 5.71 -3.61
C ASN A 74 -13.41 5.30 -5.04
N ILE A 75 -12.51 5.52 -6.00
CA ILE A 75 -12.66 5.06 -7.39
C ILE A 75 -12.67 3.53 -7.45
N THR A 76 -11.78 2.89 -6.70
CA THR A 76 -11.69 1.42 -6.62
C THR A 76 -12.99 0.83 -6.05
N ARG A 77 -13.51 1.41 -4.97
CA ARG A 77 -14.76 1.00 -4.31
C ARG A 77 -15.98 1.28 -5.18
N GLY A 78 -16.05 2.47 -5.79
CA GLY A 78 -17.13 2.86 -6.70
C GLY A 78 -17.13 2.09 -8.02
N GLY A 79 -15.99 1.48 -8.38
CA GLY A 79 -15.80 0.76 -9.63
C GLY A 79 -16.25 -0.71 -9.64
N SER A 80 -16.07 -1.47 -8.54
CA SER A 80 -16.69 -2.78 -8.24
C SER A 80 -15.99 -3.49 -7.06
N LYS A 81 -16.65 -4.45 -6.41
CA LYS A 81 -16.02 -5.34 -5.40
C LYS A 81 -14.78 -6.08 -5.93
N GLU A 82 -14.79 -6.42 -7.22
CA GLU A 82 -13.68 -7.11 -7.89
C GLU A 82 -12.41 -6.24 -7.94
N ARG A 83 -12.55 -4.93 -8.19
CA ARG A 83 -11.42 -3.99 -8.18
C ARG A 83 -10.80 -3.87 -6.79
N ALA A 84 -11.63 -3.78 -5.75
CA ALA A 84 -11.14 -3.76 -4.37
C ALA A 84 -10.37 -5.03 -4.01
N GLN A 85 -10.88 -6.20 -4.43
CA GLN A 85 -10.20 -7.47 -4.21
C GLN A 85 -8.86 -7.56 -4.95
N LYS A 86 -8.77 -7.00 -6.16
CA LYS A 86 -7.52 -6.93 -6.92
C LYS A 86 -6.46 -6.10 -6.19
N VAL A 87 -6.83 -4.93 -5.67
CA VAL A 87 -5.92 -4.08 -4.88
C VAL A 87 -5.47 -4.76 -3.59
N LEU A 88 -6.36 -5.46 -2.89
CA LEU A 88 -5.98 -6.27 -1.73
C LEU A 88 -4.98 -7.37 -2.08
N ASN A 89 -5.13 -8.03 -3.23
CA ASN A 89 -4.17 -9.03 -3.68
C ASN A 89 -2.81 -8.40 -4.02
N GLU A 90 -2.77 -7.20 -4.60
CA GLU A 90 -1.51 -6.47 -4.81
C GLU A 90 -0.77 -6.25 -3.47
N HIS A 91 -1.49 -5.85 -2.41
CA HIS A 91 -0.94 -5.66 -1.07
C HIS A 91 -0.39 -6.95 -0.45
N ARG A 92 -1.14 -8.04 -0.55
CA ARG A 92 -0.71 -9.37 -0.06
C ARG A 92 0.58 -9.83 -0.71
N GLN A 93 0.67 -9.72 -2.03
CA GLN A 93 1.88 -10.11 -2.78
C GLN A 93 3.11 -9.30 -2.34
N ILE A 94 2.95 -8.00 -2.09
CA ILE A 94 4.02 -7.16 -1.56
C ILE A 94 4.46 -7.64 -0.18
N TYR A 95 3.51 -7.92 0.72
CA TYR A 95 3.80 -8.44 2.06
C TYR A 95 4.54 -9.79 1.99
N ASP A 96 4.05 -10.72 1.18
CA ASP A 96 4.64 -12.05 1.03
C ASP A 96 6.08 -11.96 0.50
N ALA A 97 6.35 -11.08 -0.46
CA ALA A 97 7.70 -10.85 -0.96
C ALA A 97 8.63 -10.25 0.11
N ILE A 98 8.12 -9.34 0.95
CA ILE A 98 8.89 -8.78 2.07
C ILE A 98 9.21 -9.85 3.12
N VAL A 99 8.23 -10.64 3.54
CA VAL A 99 8.43 -11.70 4.53
C VAL A 99 9.33 -12.81 4.00
N GLY A 100 9.23 -13.13 2.71
CA GLY A 100 10.11 -14.07 2.02
C GLY A 100 11.54 -13.56 1.82
N GLY A 101 11.82 -12.29 2.12
CA GLY A 101 13.14 -11.68 1.89
C GLY A 101 13.47 -11.47 0.41
N ASP A 102 12.48 -11.53 -0.48
CA ASP A 102 12.67 -11.33 -1.91
C ASP A 102 12.58 -9.84 -2.25
N GLY A 103 13.73 -9.17 -2.14
CA GLY A 103 13.83 -7.75 -2.41
C GLY A 103 13.54 -7.36 -3.86
N ASP A 104 13.81 -8.22 -4.84
CA ASP A 104 13.53 -7.96 -6.25
C ASP A 104 12.03 -7.96 -6.51
N SER A 105 11.33 -9.01 -6.08
CA SER A 105 9.88 -9.11 -6.19
C SER A 105 9.18 -7.99 -5.42
N ALA A 106 9.63 -7.69 -4.20
CA ALA A 106 9.03 -6.63 -3.37
C ALA A 106 9.09 -5.25 -4.04
N GLU A 107 10.21 -4.92 -4.71
CA GLU A 107 10.30 -3.68 -5.48
C GLU A 107 9.40 -3.69 -6.72
N LEU A 108 9.42 -4.77 -7.50
CA LEU A 108 8.63 -4.88 -8.71
C LEU A 108 7.13 -4.75 -8.43
N LEU A 109 6.65 -5.48 -7.42
CA LEU A 109 5.25 -5.47 -7.00
C LEU A 109 4.80 -4.10 -6.48
N MET A 110 5.62 -3.44 -5.66
CA MET A 110 5.32 -2.08 -5.18
C MET A 110 5.25 -1.06 -6.34
N ARG A 111 6.18 -1.15 -7.30
CA ARG A 111 6.15 -0.27 -8.50
C ARG A 111 4.89 -0.52 -9.33
N TYR A 112 4.53 -1.78 -9.55
CA TYR A 112 3.32 -2.16 -10.26
C TYR A 112 2.07 -1.62 -9.55
N HIS A 113 1.97 -1.83 -8.24
CA HIS A 113 0.85 -1.35 -7.42
C HIS A 113 0.66 0.18 -7.53
N LEU A 114 1.74 0.96 -7.37
CA LEU A 114 1.68 2.42 -7.49
C LEU A 114 1.31 2.88 -8.91
N HIS A 115 1.80 2.16 -9.93
CA HIS A 115 1.41 2.42 -11.32
C HIS A 115 -0.09 2.19 -11.54
N GLN A 116 -0.61 1.05 -11.06
CA GLN A 116 -2.04 0.73 -11.14
C GLN A 116 -2.89 1.75 -10.37
N ALA A 117 -2.44 2.17 -9.17
CA ALA A 117 -3.12 3.21 -8.39
C ALA A 117 -3.21 4.53 -9.17
N ARG A 118 -2.12 4.94 -9.82
CA ARG A 118 -2.10 6.13 -10.67
C ARG A 118 -3.04 5.99 -11.87
N GLN A 119 -3.02 4.86 -12.57
CA GLN A 119 -3.90 4.59 -13.71
C GLN A 119 -5.38 4.70 -13.31
N ARG A 120 -5.76 4.13 -12.16
CA ARG A 120 -7.14 4.22 -11.63
C ARG A 120 -7.59 5.67 -11.46
N VAL A 121 -6.73 6.55 -10.96
CA VAL A 121 -7.04 7.98 -10.79
C VAL A 121 -7.12 8.69 -12.13
N THR A 122 -6.17 8.44 -13.05
CA THR A 122 -6.12 9.14 -14.34
C THR A 122 -7.19 8.70 -15.33
N ASP A 123 -7.55 7.42 -15.33
CA ASP A 123 -8.57 6.88 -16.23
C ASP A 123 -9.96 7.32 -15.77
N HIS A 124 -10.21 7.38 -14.46
CA HIS A 124 -11.45 7.95 -13.92
C HIS A 124 -11.63 9.43 -14.29
N ALA A 125 -10.55 10.21 -14.30
CA ALA A 125 -10.58 11.61 -14.71
C ALA A 125 -10.84 11.80 -16.22
N ARG A 126 -10.72 10.75 -17.04
CA ARG A 126 -11.03 10.77 -18.47
C ARG A 126 -12.47 10.35 -18.78
N ASP A 127 -13.09 9.62 -17.86
CA ASP A 127 -14.47 9.10 -17.99
C ASP A 127 -15.52 10.04 -17.35
N MET A 128 -15.11 11.20 -16.84
CA MET A 128 -15.97 12.30 -16.34
C MET A 128 -15.96 13.48 -17.29
#